data_AF-A0A081CUD4-F1
#
_entry.id   AF-A0A081CUD4-F1
#
_cell.length_a   1.000
_cell.length_b   1.000
_cell.length_c   1.000
_cell.angle_alpha   90.00
_cell.angle_beta   90.00
_cell.angle_gamma   90.00
#
_symmetry.space_group_name_H-M   'P 1'
#
loop_
_entity.id
_entity.type
_entity.pdbx_description
1 polymer ?
#
loop_
_entity_poly.entity_id
_entity_poly.type
_entity_poly.pdbx_seq_one_letter_code
_entity_poly.pdbx_strand_id
1 'polypeptide(L)' 'MSQTKIKRYTAEKLQEVYSLSLPKAVEVLDRFGGDAHLIDKMMKRLVR' A
#
# COMPACT_ATOMS: atom_id res chain seq x y z
N MET A 1 -2.64 15.11 22.08
CA MET A 1 -2.15 13.83 21.50
C MET A 1 -2.42 13.86 20.01
N SER A 2 -1.45 14.27 19.21
CA SER A 2 -1.61 14.33 17.75
C SER A 2 -1.61 12.90 17.23
N GLN A 3 -2.81 12.33 17.07
CA GLN A 3 -3.02 11.06 16.40
C GLN A 3 -2.57 11.26 14.95
N THR A 4 -1.29 11.05 14.69
CA THR A 4 -0.74 10.94 13.35
C THR A 4 -1.49 9.78 12.72
N LYS A 5 -2.56 10.09 11.97
CA LYS A 5 -3.30 9.12 11.18
C LYS A 5 -2.29 8.53 10.20
N ILE A 6 -1.65 7.44 10.60
CA ILE A 6 -0.87 6.60 9.70
C ILE A 6 -1.89 6.22 8.62
N LYS A 7 -1.79 6.88 7.46
CA LYS A 7 -2.65 6.59 6.32
C LYS A 7 -2.30 5.17 5.94
N ARG A 8 -3.13 4.22 6.32
CA ARG A 8 -2.98 2.84 5.88
C ARG A 8 -3.58 2.71 4.50
N TYR A 9 -2.91 2.01 3.61
CA TYR A 9 -3.53 1.64 2.35
C TYR A 9 -4.60 0.58 2.61
N THR A 10 -5.69 0.68 1.85
CA THR A 10 -6.68 -0.40 1.69
C THR A 10 -6.42 -1.10 0.35
N ALA A 11 -7.00 -2.29 0.17
CA ALA A 11 -6.74 -3.10 -1.02
C ALA A 11 -7.22 -2.32 -2.26
N GLU A 12 -8.40 -1.73 -2.16
CA GLU A 12 -8.99 -0.86 -3.19
C GLU A 12 -8.05 0.27 -3.59
N LYS A 13 -7.41 0.94 -2.61
CA LYS A 13 -6.48 2.03 -2.89
C LYS A 13 -5.23 1.55 -3.62
N LEU A 14 -4.74 0.35 -3.32
CA LEU A 14 -3.62 -0.26 -4.04
C LEU A 14 -3.99 -0.65 -5.48
N GLN A 15 -5.23 -1.11 -5.68
CA GLN A 15 -5.74 -1.38 -7.02
C GLN A 15 -5.86 -0.08 -7.83
N GLU A 16 -6.36 1.01 -7.24
CA GLU A 16 -6.46 2.29 -7.94
C GLU A 16 -5.09 2.92 -8.24
N VAL A 17 -4.18 2.96 -7.26
CA VAL A 17 -2.93 3.72 -7.38
C VAL A 17 -1.89 2.99 -8.23
N TYR A 18 -1.87 1.66 -8.15
CA TYR A 18 -0.84 0.85 -8.80
C TYR A 18 -1.42 -0.15 -9.80
N SER A 19 -2.71 -0.08 -10.14
CA SER A 19 -3.40 -1.03 -11.03
C SER A 19 -3.17 -2.49 -10.64
N LEU A 20 -3.03 -2.75 -9.33
CA LEU A 20 -2.80 -4.10 -8.82
C LEU A 20 -4.06 -4.95 -8.93
N SER A 21 -3.87 -6.25 -9.17
CA SER A 21 -4.96 -7.21 -8.97
C SER A 21 -5.27 -7.36 -7.48
N LEU A 22 -6.54 -7.60 -7.14
CA LEU A 22 -7.02 -7.78 -5.77
C LEU A 22 -6.18 -8.76 -4.92
N PRO A 23 -5.81 -9.98 -5.41
CA PRO A 23 -4.93 -10.87 -4.65
C PRO A 23 -3.54 -10.28 -4.38
N LYS A 24 -3.01 -9.50 -5.32
CA LYS A 24 -1.70 -8.85 -5.18
C LYS A 24 -1.76 -7.68 -4.20
N ALA A 25 -2.85 -6.92 -4.22
CA ALA A 25 -3.10 -5.87 -3.24
C ALA A 25 -3.19 -6.45 -1.81
N VAL A 26 -3.90 -7.56 -1.62
CA VAL A 26 -3.99 -8.26 -0.33
C VAL A 26 -2.61 -8.76 0.13
N GLU A 27 -1.82 -9.39 -0.75
CA GLU A 27 -0.45 -9.83 -0.46
C GLU A 27 0.45 -8.67 0.00
N VAL A 28 0.34 -7.51 -0.66
CA VAL A 28 1.10 -6.30 -0.30
C VAL A 28 0.63 -5.74 1.05
N LEU A 29 -0.68 -5.72 1.32
CA LEU A 29 -1.18 -5.30 2.63
C LEU A 29 -0.75 -6.22 3.76
N ASP A 30 -0.81 -7.53 3.55
CA ASP A 30 -0.38 -8.53 4.53
C ASP A 30 1.12 -8.39 4.83
N ARG A 31 1.93 -8.22 3.78
CA ARG A 31 3.39 -8.10 3.90
C ARG A 31 3.86 -6.80 4.58
N PHE A 32 3.14 -5.70 4.38
CA PHE A 32 3.54 -4.38 4.89
C PHE A 32 2.62 -3.83 5.99
N GLY A 33 1.65 -4.62 6.47
CA GLY A 33 0.68 -4.20 7.48
C GLY A 33 -0.19 -3.01 7.04
N GLY A 34 -0.34 -2.81 5.73
CA GLY A 34 -0.99 -1.64 5.15
C GLY A 34 -0.23 -0.33 5.34
N ASP A 35 1.05 -0.33 5.69
CA ASP A 35 1.84 0.89 5.83
C ASP A 35 2.06 1.58 4.48
N ALA A 36 1.41 2.73 4.29
CA ALA A 36 1.44 3.39 2.98
C ALA A 36 2.82 3.88 2.58
N HIS A 37 3.68 4.23 3.53
CA HIS A 37 5.01 4.75 3.23
C HIS A 37 5.92 3.63 2.72
N LEU A 38 5.88 2.47 3.36
CA LEU A 38 6.65 1.30 2.92
C LEU A 38 6.16 0.78 1.57
N ILE A 39 4.84 0.69 1.40
CA ILE A 39 4.25 0.21 0.14
C ILE A 39 4.61 1.17 -0.99
N ASP A 40 4.41 2.48 -0.83
CA ASP A 40 4.73 3.46 -1.87
C ASP A 40 6.22 3.44 -2.24
N LYS A 41 7.10 3.32 -1.25
CA LYS A 41 8.55 3.20 -1.47
C LYS A 41 8.91 1.94 -2.26
N MET A 42 8.28 0.81 -1.97
CA MET A 42 8.50 -0.44 -2.72
C MET A 42 7.96 -0.34 -4.14
N MET A 43 6.72 0.12 -4.30
CA MET A 43 6.05 0.18 -5.59
C MET A 43 6.74 1.16 -6.55
N LYS A 44 7.20 2.32 -6.04
CA LYS A 44 8.04 3.26 -6.81
C LYS A 44 9.38 2.67 -7.24
N ARG A 45 9.94 1.71 -6.50
CA ARG A 45 11.19 1.04 -6.86
C ARG A 45 10.98 0.00 -7.98
N LEU A 46 9.80 -0.61 -8.06
CA LEU A 46 9.46 -1.64 -9.06
C LEU A 46 9.02 -1.05 -10.42
N VAL A 47 8.54 0.19 -10.45
CA VAL A 47 8.10 0.92 -11.66
C VAL A 47 9.27 1.62 -12.41
N ARG A 48 10.53 1.30 -12.08
CA ARG A 48 11.71 1.87 -12.74
C ARG A 48 12.19 1.01 -13.91
#